data_AF-A0A6M9QSI3-F1
#
_entry.id   AF-A0A6M9QSI3-F1
#
_cell.length_a   1.000
_cell.length_b   1.000
_cell.length_c   1.000
_cell.angle_alpha   90.00
_cell.angle_beta   90.00
_cell.angle_gamma   90.00
#
_symmetry.space_group_name_H-M   'P 1'
#
loop_
_entity.id
_entity.type
_entity.pdbx_description
1 polymer ?
#
loop_
_entity_poly.entity_id
_entity_poly.type
_entity_poly.pdbx_seq_one_letter_code
_entity_poly.pdbx_strand_id
1 'polypeptide(L)'
;MSTITKERIELFIKYPLENGLTRGEQMELARIALASLEREQIRHEHAKWSDSTFGCVGPIGPLKHLSKEALEAAAEPDDLSEWADMQFLLWDAQRRAGISDAEINVAMEDKLKINMERQWPEPKDGEPRLHIKEPGNSPVIPDGLSTVCAEAYQVVGVMADALGVFGDAAVQKVLDNLSQQKLVHRDVLPFSLPVTPDSWISCSERMPEMGERQCYVLAADFKNNYPPSIPNTQVGVYGDWFNDGKPTWDDGGGEDLYLKEVTHWMPLPEPPQEVNQ
;
A
#
# COMPACT_ATOMS: atom_id res chain seq x y z
N MET A 1 -18.02 -31.38 4.50
CA MET A 1 -17.07 -32.49 4.28
C MET A 1 -16.08 -32.50 5.43
N SER A 2 -15.69 -33.66 5.96
CA SER A 2 -14.67 -33.74 7.01
C SER A 2 -13.30 -33.47 6.40
N THR A 3 -12.62 -32.40 6.82
CA THR A 3 -11.25 -32.08 6.39
C THR A 3 -10.26 -33.04 7.08
N ILE A 4 -9.28 -33.55 6.33
CA ILE A 4 -8.20 -34.35 6.90
C ILE A 4 -7.26 -33.45 7.71
N THR A 5 -6.95 -33.80 8.96
CA THR A 5 -6.09 -32.98 9.83
C THR A 5 -4.63 -33.39 9.72
N LYS A 6 -3.71 -32.53 10.19
CA LYS A 6 -2.28 -32.84 10.28
C LYS A 6 -2.02 -34.11 11.09
N GLU A 7 -2.70 -34.26 12.23
CA GLU A 7 -2.57 -35.42 13.12
C GLU A 7 -3.05 -36.71 12.42
N ARG A 8 -4.10 -36.62 11.60
CA ARG A 8 -4.60 -37.75 10.80
C ARG A 8 -3.59 -38.17 9.73
N ILE A 9 -2.88 -37.22 9.12
CA ILE A 9 -1.83 -37.54 8.15
C ILE A 9 -0.59 -38.11 8.86
N GLU A 10 -0.22 -37.60 10.03
CA GLU A 10 0.87 -38.17 10.83
C GLU A 10 0.58 -39.62 11.26
N LEU A 11 -0.67 -39.92 11.60
CA LEU A 11 -1.11 -41.30 11.83
C LEU A 11 -1.02 -42.17 10.57
N PHE A 12 -1.42 -41.65 9.41
CA PHE A 12 -1.25 -42.34 8.13
C PHE A 12 0.23 -42.58 7.78
N ILE A 13 1.11 -41.63 8.11
CA ILE A 13 2.54 -41.83 7.99
C ILE A 13 2.98 -42.98 8.89
N LYS A 14 2.53 -43.03 10.14
CA LYS A 14 2.94 -44.08 11.09
C LYS A 14 2.38 -45.47 10.74
N TYR A 15 1.17 -45.52 10.21
CA TYR A 15 0.43 -46.75 9.95
C TYR A 15 0.02 -46.83 8.47
N PRO A 16 0.76 -47.59 7.64
CA PRO A 16 0.44 -47.75 6.22
C PRO A 16 -0.97 -48.29 6.00
N LEU A 17 -1.60 -47.88 4.90
CA LEU A 17 -2.89 -48.40 4.48
C LEU A 17 -2.71 -49.55 3.49
N GLU A 18 -3.52 -50.60 3.63
CA GLU A 18 -3.66 -51.65 2.61
C GLU A 18 -4.66 -51.17 1.55
N ASN A 19 -4.17 -50.42 0.56
CA ASN A 19 -5.01 -49.79 -0.46
C ASN A 19 -4.45 -49.88 -1.89
N GLY A 20 -3.45 -50.75 -2.10
CA GLY A 20 -2.81 -50.94 -3.40
C GLY A 20 -1.71 -49.92 -3.74
N LEU A 21 -1.51 -48.88 -2.93
CA LEU A 21 -0.38 -47.97 -3.06
C LEU A 21 0.87 -48.56 -2.39
N THR A 22 2.01 -48.43 -3.06
CA THR A 22 3.31 -48.70 -2.47
C THR A 22 3.57 -47.77 -1.28
N ARG A 23 4.46 -48.18 -0.39
CA ARG A 23 4.84 -47.35 0.74
C ARG A 23 5.42 -46.00 0.30
N GLY A 24 6.18 -45.97 -0.81
CA GLY A 24 6.72 -44.73 -1.38
C GLY A 24 5.62 -43.76 -1.81
N GLU A 25 4.62 -44.23 -2.55
CA GLU A 25 3.48 -43.42 -2.97
C GLU A 25 2.67 -42.90 -1.77
N GLN A 26 2.48 -43.72 -0.74
CA GLN A 26 1.82 -43.29 0.49
C GLN A 26 2.59 -42.16 1.19
N MET A 27 3.93 -42.24 1.26
CA MET A 27 4.75 -41.18 1.84
C MET A 27 4.69 -39.90 1.01
N GLU A 28 4.68 -40.00 -0.32
CA GLU A 28 4.60 -38.82 -1.18
C GLU A 28 3.24 -38.12 -1.06
N LEU A 29 2.13 -38.88 -1.01
CA LEU A 29 0.81 -38.32 -0.74
C LEU A 29 0.75 -37.61 0.61
N ALA A 30 1.34 -38.20 1.65
CA ALA A 30 1.41 -37.58 2.97
C ALA A 30 2.21 -36.26 2.93
N ARG A 31 3.35 -36.25 2.23
CA ARG A 31 4.20 -35.07 2.07
C ARG A 31 3.47 -33.93 1.38
N ILE A 32 2.79 -34.22 0.27
CA ILE A 32 2.00 -33.22 -0.49
C ILE A 32 0.87 -32.67 0.39
N ALA A 33 0.13 -33.55 1.07
CA ALA A 33 -0.98 -33.14 1.91
C ALA A 33 -0.53 -32.29 3.11
N LEU A 34 0.59 -32.64 3.77
CA LEU A 34 1.16 -31.84 4.86
C LEU A 34 1.57 -30.45 4.38
N ALA A 35 2.31 -30.36 3.28
CA ALA A 35 2.74 -29.08 2.71
C ALA A 35 1.54 -28.20 2.33
N SER A 36 0.48 -28.79 1.79
CA SER A 36 -0.76 -28.08 1.48
C SER A 36 -1.46 -27.56 2.74
N LEU A 37 -1.55 -28.35 3.80
CA LEU A 37 -2.18 -27.94 5.06
C LEU A 37 -1.39 -26.82 5.74
N GLU A 38 -0.06 -26.89 5.73
CA GLU A 38 0.81 -25.86 6.32
C GLU A 38 0.62 -24.51 5.60
N ARG A 39 0.59 -24.53 4.25
CA ARG A 39 0.36 -23.31 3.46
C ARG A 39 -1.03 -22.74 3.65
N GLU A 40 -2.05 -23.60 3.75
CA GLU A 40 -3.44 -23.16 3.99
C GLU A 40 -3.64 -22.61 5.40
N GLN A 41 -2.92 -23.13 6.40
CA GLN A 41 -2.94 -22.58 7.75
C GLN A 41 -2.38 -21.15 7.77
N ILE A 42 -1.22 -20.92 7.13
CA ILE A 42 -0.60 -19.60 7.01
C ILE A 42 -1.57 -18.61 6.33
N ARG A 43 -2.20 -19.03 5.22
CA ARG A 43 -3.18 -18.22 4.49
C ARG A 43 -4.38 -17.83 5.37
N HIS A 44 -4.91 -18.77 6.16
CA HIS A 44 -6.02 -18.52 7.07
C HIS A 44 -5.65 -17.57 8.23
N GLU A 45 -4.47 -17.74 8.81
CA GLU A 45 -3.98 -16.85 9.88
C GLU A 45 -3.77 -15.44 9.35
N HIS A 46 -3.16 -15.31 8.17
CA HIS A 46 -3.01 -14.04 7.49
C HIS A 46 -4.37 -13.37 7.21
N ALA A 47 -5.35 -14.12 6.69
CA ALA A 47 -6.69 -13.59 6.43
C ALA A 47 -7.37 -13.09 7.70
N LYS A 48 -7.28 -13.84 8.81
CA LYS A 48 -7.81 -13.41 10.12
C LYS A 48 -7.16 -12.12 10.61
N TRP A 49 -5.83 -12.04 10.53
CA TRP A 49 -5.09 -10.85 10.92
C TRP A 49 -5.44 -9.64 10.03
N SER A 50 -5.51 -9.84 8.71
CA SER A 50 -5.87 -8.80 7.74
C SER A 50 -7.29 -8.28 7.98
N ASP A 51 -8.25 -9.16 8.25
CA ASP A 51 -9.62 -8.77 8.61
C ASP A 51 -9.67 -8.01 9.94
N SER A 52 -8.91 -8.41 10.96
CA SER A 52 -8.87 -7.70 12.24
C SER A 52 -8.19 -6.33 12.16
N THR A 53 -7.20 -6.18 11.29
CA THR A 53 -6.36 -4.98 11.19
C THR A 53 -6.99 -3.93 10.26
N PHE A 54 -7.47 -4.35 9.10
CA PHE A 54 -7.93 -3.45 8.04
C PHE A 54 -9.45 -3.41 7.88
N GLY A 55 -10.18 -4.35 8.49
CA GLY A 55 -11.64 -4.42 8.41
C GLY A 55 -12.17 -4.74 7.01
N CYS A 56 -13.36 -4.22 6.70
CA CYS A 56 -14.09 -4.52 5.47
C CYS A 56 -13.62 -3.63 4.31
N VAL A 57 -12.40 -3.89 3.83
CA VAL A 57 -11.84 -3.26 2.61
C VAL A 57 -11.87 -4.22 1.42
N GLY A 58 -12.00 -3.64 0.22
CA GLY A 58 -12.01 -4.38 -1.05
C GLY A 58 -10.62 -4.74 -1.58
N PRO A 59 -10.54 -5.44 -2.72
CA PRO A 59 -9.28 -6.01 -3.24
C PRO A 59 -8.30 -4.98 -3.82
N ILE A 60 -8.75 -3.76 -4.09
CA ILE A 60 -7.94 -2.73 -4.79
C ILE A 60 -6.75 -2.25 -3.97
N GLY A 61 -6.90 -2.14 -2.64
CA GLY A 61 -5.81 -1.72 -1.75
C GLY A 61 -4.64 -2.70 -1.80
N PRO A 62 -4.86 -4.00 -1.49
CA PRO A 62 -3.84 -5.02 -1.60
C PRO A 62 -3.20 -5.12 -2.99
N LEU A 63 -3.96 -4.95 -4.08
CA LEU A 63 -3.40 -4.95 -5.44
C LEU A 63 -2.48 -3.76 -5.71
N LYS A 64 -2.82 -2.57 -5.21
CA LYS A 64 -1.93 -1.39 -5.30
C LYS A 64 -0.67 -1.60 -4.48
N HIS A 65 -0.79 -2.19 -3.29
CA HIS A 65 0.35 -2.54 -2.46
C HIS A 65 1.24 -3.57 -3.15
N LEU A 66 0.66 -4.63 -3.73
CA LEU A 66 1.40 -5.66 -4.47
C LEU A 66 2.30 -5.09 -5.57
N SER A 67 1.90 -3.99 -6.21
CA SER A 67 2.73 -3.32 -7.21
C SER A 67 4.01 -2.69 -6.65
N LYS A 68 4.01 -2.29 -5.37
CA LYS A 68 5.19 -1.77 -4.66
C LYS A 68 6.12 -2.90 -4.22
N GLU A 69 5.58 -3.92 -3.57
CA GLU A 69 6.35 -5.11 -3.15
C GLU A 69 6.99 -5.82 -4.36
N ALA A 70 6.34 -5.80 -5.52
CA ALA A 70 6.95 -6.34 -6.74
C ALA A 70 8.20 -5.56 -7.20
N LEU A 71 8.29 -4.26 -6.89
CA LEU A 71 9.48 -3.45 -7.17
C LEU A 71 10.56 -3.69 -6.12
N GLU A 72 10.18 -3.85 -4.85
CA GLU A 72 11.07 -4.17 -3.74
C GLU A 72 11.71 -5.56 -3.95
N ALA A 73 10.89 -6.58 -4.23
CA ALA A 73 11.36 -7.92 -4.63
C ALA A 73 12.24 -7.93 -5.88
N ALA A 74 12.01 -7.01 -6.83
CA ALA A 74 12.86 -6.89 -8.02
C ALA A 74 14.21 -6.23 -7.71
N ALA A 75 14.28 -5.36 -6.71
CA ALA A 75 15.52 -4.74 -6.23
C ALA A 75 16.34 -5.72 -5.37
N GLU A 76 15.67 -6.53 -4.55
CA GLU A 76 16.28 -7.47 -3.60
C GLU A 76 15.74 -8.90 -3.79
N PRO A 77 16.02 -9.55 -4.93
CA PRO A 77 15.41 -10.85 -5.27
C PRO A 77 15.81 -12.00 -4.33
N ASP A 78 16.90 -11.83 -3.58
CA ASP A 78 17.37 -12.79 -2.57
C ASP A 78 16.67 -12.61 -1.20
N ASP A 79 15.91 -11.52 -0.98
CA ASP A 79 15.14 -11.33 0.23
C ASP A 79 13.79 -12.07 0.14
N LEU A 80 13.66 -13.15 0.91
CA LEU A 80 12.45 -13.97 0.96
C LEU A 80 11.24 -13.23 1.56
N SER A 81 11.44 -12.16 2.33
CA SER A 81 10.35 -11.40 2.95
C SER A 81 9.51 -10.68 1.89
N GLU A 82 10.15 -10.05 0.91
CA GLU A 82 9.51 -9.39 -0.23
C GLU A 82 8.63 -10.35 -1.05
N TRP A 83 9.11 -11.59 -1.26
CA TRP A 83 8.31 -12.63 -1.90
C TRP A 83 7.12 -13.07 -1.04
N ALA A 84 7.27 -13.10 0.28
CA ALA A 84 6.19 -13.43 1.19
C ALA A 84 5.10 -12.34 1.19
N ASP A 85 5.49 -11.06 1.17
CA ASP A 85 4.55 -9.93 1.09
C ASP A 85 3.75 -9.96 -0.22
N MET A 86 4.39 -10.25 -1.35
CA MET A 86 3.67 -10.48 -2.60
C MET A 86 2.62 -11.60 -2.50
N GLN A 87 2.95 -12.71 -1.84
CA GLN A 87 2.01 -13.84 -1.68
C GLN A 87 0.84 -13.47 -0.77
N PHE A 88 1.11 -12.79 0.35
CA PHE A 88 0.08 -12.34 1.27
C PHE A 88 -0.89 -11.36 0.63
N LEU A 89 -0.38 -10.37 -0.11
CA LEU A 89 -1.20 -9.38 -0.79
C LEU A 89 -2.01 -9.98 -1.94
N LEU A 90 -1.45 -10.92 -2.69
CA LEU A 90 -2.18 -11.63 -3.75
C LEU A 90 -3.32 -12.46 -3.17
N TRP A 91 -3.08 -13.24 -2.11
CA TRP A 91 -4.13 -14.02 -1.45
C TRP A 91 -5.22 -13.13 -0.85
N ASP A 92 -4.84 -12.01 -0.23
CA ASP A 92 -5.80 -11.09 0.37
C ASP A 92 -6.67 -10.43 -0.70
N ALA A 93 -6.07 -10.00 -1.81
CA ALA A 93 -6.80 -9.47 -2.95
C ALA A 93 -7.79 -10.50 -3.52
N GLN A 94 -7.36 -11.74 -3.75
CA GLN A 94 -8.21 -12.81 -4.28
C GLN A 94 -9.40 -13.08 -3.35
N ARG A 95 -9.12 -13.25 -2.06
CA ARG A 95 -10.14 -13.50 -1.03
C ARG A 95 -11.14 -12.35 -0.94
N ARG A 96 -10.67 -11.10 -0.90
CA ARG A 96 -11.53 -9.90 -0.84
C ARG A 96 -12.33 -9.66 -2.12
N ALA A 97 -11.86 -10.18 -3.26
CA ALA A 97 -12.62 -10.20 -4.50
C ALA A 97 -13.66 -11.33 -4.56
N GLY A 98 -13.70 -12.22 -3.56
CA GLY A 98 -14.59 -13.38 -3.53
C GLY A 98 -14.20 -14.48 -4.51
N ILE A 99 -12.95 -14.50 -4.98
CA ILE A 99 -12.45 -15.49 -5.94
C ILE A 99 -12.07 -16.76 -5.17
N SER A 100 -12.66 -17.89 -5.55
CA SER A 100 -12.31 -19.19 -4.98
C SER A 100 -11.10 -19.84 -5.66
N ASP A 101 -10.43 -20.74 -4.95
CA ASP A 101 -9.32 -21.54 -5.48
C ASP A 101 -9.73 -22.34 -6.74
N ALA A 102 -10.98 -22.81 -6.81
CA ALA A 102 -11.49 -23.52 -7.98
C ALA A 102 -11.61 -22.59 -9.20
N GLU A 103 -12.16 -21.38 -9.01
CA GLU A 103 -12.33 -20.40 -10.09
C GLU A 103 -10.99 -19.91 -10.63
N ILE A 104 -10.05 -19.58 -9.75
CA ILE A 104 -8.73 -19.12 -10.18
C ILE A 104 -7.94 -20.23 -10.89
N ASN A 105 -8.05 -21.48 -10.43
CA ASN A 105 -7.37 -22.60 -11.09
C ASN A 105 -7.87 -22.80 -12.53
N VAL A 106 -9.19 -22.77 -12.75
CA VAL A 106 -9.77 -22.84 -14.10
C VAL A 106 -9.29 -21.66 -14.96
N ALA A 107 -9.31 -20.44 -14.41
CA ALA A 107 -8.83 -19.26 -15.12
C ALA A 107 -7.32 -19.35 -15.47
N MET A 108 -6.49 -19.91 -14.58
CA MET A 108 -5.07 -20.15 -14.81
C MET A 108 -4.83 -21.19 -15.90
N GLU A 109 -5.58 -22.30 -15.90
CA GLU A 109 -5.50 -23.33 -16.94
C GLU A 109 -5.83 -22.78 -18.32
N ASP A 110 -6.92 -22.02 -18.42
CA ASP A 110 -7.33 -21.42 -19.69
C ASP A 110 -6.36 -20.34 -20.16
N LYS A 111 -5.86 -19.52 -19.23
CA LYS A 111 -4.86 -18.51 -19.56
C LYS A 111 -3.54 -19.12 -20.01
N LEU A 112 -3.14 -20.26 -19.42
CA LEU A 112 -1.93 -20.98 -19.79
C LEU A 112 -2.01 -21.51 -21.24
N LYS A 113 -3.13 -22.11 -21.63
CA LYS A 113 -3.37 -22.56 -23.03
C LYS A 113 -3.16 -21.41 -24.02
N ILE A 114 -3.80 -20.26 -23.76
CA ILE A 114 -3.66 -19.06 -24.59
C ILE A 114 -2.19 -18.58 -24.64
N ASN A 115 -1.48 -18.61 -23.51
CA ASN A 115 -0.09 -18.15 -23.46
C ASN A 115 0.86 -19.08 -24.22
N MET A 116 0.61 -20.39 -24.25
CA MET A 116 1.39 -21.38 -25.00
C MET A 116 1.23 -21.24 -26.52
N GLU A 117 0.09 -20.73 -26.99
CA GLU A 117 -0.19 -20.50 -28.41
C GLU A 117 0.37 -19.17 -28.93
N ARG A 118 0.82 -18.27 -28.04
CA ARG A 118 1.33 -16.95 -28.41
C ARG A 118 2.76 -17.01 -28.93
N GLN A 119 3.09 -16.03 -29.76
CA GLN A 119 4.48 -15.74 -30.14
C GLN A 119 5.11 -14.80 -29.11
N TRP A 120 6.36 -15.09 -28.74
CA TRP A 120 7.12 -14.36 -27.73
C TRP A 120 8.45 -13.89 -28.32
N PRO A 121 8.94 -12.69 -27.94
CA PRO A 121 10.25 -12.22 -28.36
C PRO A 121 11.37 -13.05 -27.73
N GLU A 122 12.57 -12.92 -28.29
CA GLU A 122 13.77 -13.57 -27.77
C GLU A 122 14.01 -13.24 -26.29
N PRO A 123 14.50 -14.22 -25.51
CA PRO A 123 14.79 -14.01 -24.11
C PRO A 123 15.78 -12.88 -23.81
N LYS A 124 15.36 -11.94 -22.96
CA LYS A 124 16.23 -10.96 -22.29
C LYS A 124 16.08 -11.07 -20.78
N ASP A 125 17.20 -10.98 -20.09
CA ASP A 125 17.27 -10.99 -18.63
C ASP A 125 16.93 -9.61 -18.06
N GLY A 126 16.29 -9.56 -16.90
CA GLY A 126 15.87 -8.32 -16.23
C GLY A 126 14.73 -7.53 -16.90
N GLU A 127 14.25 -7.92 -18.08
CA GLU A 127 13.25 -7.17 -18.85
C GLU A 127 11.90 -7.90 -18.93
N PRO A 128 10.76 -7.20 -18.79
CA PRO A 128 9.44 -7.79 -18.95
C PRO A 128 9.22 -8.24 -20.39
N ARG A 129 8.60 -9.42 -20.55
CA ARG A 129 8.30 -9.98 -21.87
C ARG A 129 6.82 -9.84 -22.18
N LEU A 130 6.55 -9.17 -23.28
CA LEU A 130 5.21 -8.99 -23.80
C LEU A 130 5.05 -9.85 -25.06
N HIS A 131 3.94 -10.56 -25.16
CA HIS A 131 3.58 -11.32 -26.36
C HIS A 131 3.51 -10.41 -27.59
N ILE A 132 3.93 -10.95 -28.73
CA ILE A 132 3.84 -10.25 -30.02
C ILE A 132 2.36 -10.19 -30.42
N LYS A 133 1.84 -8.99 -30.61
CA LYS A 133 0.49 -8.78 -31.16
C LYS A 133 0.59 -8.77 -32.68
N GLU A 134 -0.27 -9.52 -33.37
CA GLU A 134 -0.39 -9.37 -34.82
C GLU A 134 -0.82 -7.93 -35.16
N PRO A 135 -0.18 -7.29 -36.16
CA PRO A 135 -0.55 -5.94 -36.58
C PRO A 135 -1.93 -5.99 -37.25
N GLY A 136 -2.99 -5.80 -36.46
CA GLY A 136 -4.34 -5.65 -37.04
C GLY A 136 -5.54 -5.91 -36.14
N ASN A 137 -5.40 -6.51 -34.95
CA ASN A 137 -6.59 -6.91 -34.18
C ASN A 137 -6.59 -6.60 -32.68
N SER A 138 -5.92 -5.52 -32.28
CA SER A 138 -6.28 -4.83 -31.03
C SER A 138 -7.06 -3.57 -31.40
N PRO A 139 -8.15 -3.22 -30.69
CA PRO A 139 -8.47 -1.82 -30.54
C PRO A 139 -7.16 -1.16 -30.13
N VAL A 140 -6.71 -0.15 -30.89
CA VAL A 140 -5.66 0.74 -30.42
C VAL A 140 -6.24 1.35 -29.14
N ILE A 141 -5.97 0.73 -28.00
CA ILE A 141 -5.90 1.48 -26.76
C ILE A 141 -4.70 2.37 -27.06
N PRO A 142 -4.89 3.68 -27.34
CA PRO A 142 -3.74 4.56 -27.47
C PRO A 142 -2.99 4.38 -26.15
N ASP A 143 -1.68 4.12 -26.20
CA ASP A 143 -0.86 3.99 -25.00
C ASP A 143 -1.31 5.08 -24.03
N GLY A 144 -1.77 4.70 -22.82
CA GLY A 144 -2.37 5.68 -21.90
C GLY A 144 -1.45 6.86 -21.67
N LEU A 145 -0.14 6.63 -21.75
CA LEU A 145 0.91 7.65 -21.75
C LEU A 145 0.83 8.63 -22.93
N SER A 146 0.58 8.16 -24.15
CA SER A 146 0.42 9.00 -25.36
C SER A 146 -0.79 9.92 -25.24
N THR A 147 -1.95 9.38 -24.79
CA THR A 147 -3.15 10.19 -24.55
C THR A 147 -2.92 11.21 -23.45
N VAL A 148 -2.35 10.79 -22.31
CA VAL A 148 -2.05 11.68 -21.18
C VAL A 148 -1.05 12.78 -21.59
N CYS A 149 0.01 12.45 -22.33
CA CYS A 149 0.97 13.43 -22.81
C CYS A 149 0.34 14.43 -23.81
N ALA A 150 -0.53 13.96 -24.70
CA ALA A 150 -1.22 14.82 -25.65
C ALA A 150 -2.22 15.78 -24.98
N GLU A 151 -3.00 15.28 -24.02
CA GLU A 151 -3.93 16.10 -23.23
C GLU A 151 -3.16 17.13 -22.38
N ALA A 152 -2.10 16.70 -21.69
CA ALA A 152 -1.25 17.60 -20.91
C ALA A 152 -0.56 18.66 -21.79
N TYR A 153 -0.11 18.30 -23.00
CA TYR A 153 0.49 19.25 -23.95
C TYR A 153 -0.50 20.36 -24.31
N GLN A 154 -1.76 20.00 -24.58
CA GLN A 154 -2.81 20.97 -24.91
C GLN A 154 -3.11 21.89 -23.73
N VAL A 155 -3.28 21.33 -22.53
CA VAL A 155 -3.59 22.12 -21.32
C VAL A 155 -2.46 23.10 -21.00
N VAL A 156 -1.20 22.64 -20.98
CA VAL A 156 -0.04 23.48 -20.71
C VAL A 156 0.13 24.55 -21.79
N GLY A 157 -0.07 24.20 -23.07
CA GLY A 157 0.00 25.16 -24.17
C GLY A 157 -1.06 26.27 -24.05
N VAL A 158 -2.31 25.91 -23.75
CA VAL A 158 -3.39 26.90 -23.57
C VAL A 158 -3.13 27.81 -22.36
N MET A 159 -2.63 27.26 -21.25
CA MET A 159 -2.25 28.06 -20.09
C MET A 159 -1.08 29.00 -20.39
N ALA A 160 -0.06 28.52 -21.11
CA ALA A 160 1.08 29.32 -21.52
C ALA A 160 0.70 30.47 -22.46
N ASP A 161 -0.25 30.25 -23.37
CA ASP A 161 -0.83 31.27 -24.24
C ASP A 161 -1.54 32.35 -23.43
N ALA A 162 -2.46 31.93 -22.56
CA ALA A 162 -3.28 32.82 -21.75
C ALA A 162 -2.45 33.70 -20.80
N LEU A 163 -1.33 33.16 -20.32
CA LEU A 163 -0.39 33.87 -19.45
C LEU A 163 0.71 34.61 -20.23
N GLY A 164 0.80 34.45 -21.55
CA GLY A 164 1.82 35.07 -22.39
C GLY A 164 3.26 34.57 -22.13
N VAL A 165 3.42 33.37 -21.58
CA VAL A 165 4.71 32.81 -21.12
C VAL A 165 5.27 31.74 -22.05
N PHE A 166 4.81 31.66 -23.30
CA PHE A 166 5.35 30.68 -24.26
C PHE A 166 6.86 30.78 -24.47
N GLY A 167 7.45 31.96 -24.32
CA GLY A 167 8.91 32.15 -24.44
C GLY A 167 9.71 31.67 -23.23
N ASP A 168 9.06 31.23 -22.15
CA ASP A 168 9.73 30.76 -20.94
C ASP A 168 10.42 29.41 -21.18
N ALA A 169 11.68 29.31 -20.76
CA ALA A 169 12.51 28.13 -21.02
C ALA A 169 11.99 26.86 -20.31
N ALA A 170 11.34 27.01 -19.15
CA ALA A 170 10.74 25.87 -18.45
C ALA A 170 9.47 25.41 -19.16
N VAL A 171 8.63 26.34 -19.62
CA VAL A 171 7.42 26.02 -20.41
C VAL A 171 7.79 25.29 -21.71
N GLN A 172 8.78 25.78 -22.44
CA GLN A 172 9.28 25.11 -23.66
C GLN A 172 9.79 23.70 -23.37
N LYS A 173 10.58 23.52 -22.31
CA LYS A 173 11.10 22.22 -21.90
C LYS A 173 9.98 21.23 -21.53
N VAL A 174 8.94 21.69 -20.85
CA VAL A 174 7.77 20.87 -20.51
C VAL A 174 7.02 20.44 -21.76
N LEU A 175 6.76 21.36 -22.69
CA LEU A 175 6.10 21.06 -23.97
C LEU A 175 6.93 20.09 -24.81
N ASP A 176 8.25 20.27 -24.89
CA ASP A 176 9.15 19.36 -25.59
C ASP A 176 9.11 17.95 -24.99
N ASN A 177 9.18 17.83 -23.65
CA ASN A 177 9.11 16.54 -22.96
C ASN A 177 7.77 15.83 -23.18
N LEU A 178 6.66 16.58 -23.13
CA LEU A 178 5.31 16.07 -23.41
C LEU A 178 5.17 15.59 -24.86
N SER A 179 5.70 16.36 -25.82
CA SER A 179 5.68 15.98 -27.24
C SER A 179 6.50 14.72 -27.54
N GLN A 180 7.60 14.52 -26.82
CA GLN A 180 8.50 13.38 -26.96
C GLN A 180 8.07 12.17 -26.09
N GLN A 181 7.00 12.29 -25.31
CA GLN A 181 6.53 11.29 -24.35
C GLN A 181 7.62 10.88 -23.34
N LYS A 182 8.54 11.79 -23.02
CA LYS A 182 9.66 11.59 -22.09
C LYS A 182 9.38 12.33 -20.79
N LEU A 183 8.45 11.81 -19.99
CA LEU A 183 8.19 12.32 -18.64
C LEU A 183 9.34 11.95 -17.70
N VAL A 184 10.43 12.71 -17.75
CA VAL A 184 11.57 12.52 -16.85
C VAL A 184 11.35 13.35 -15.60
N HIS A 185 11.20 12.67 -14.45
CA HIS A 185 10.91 13.30 -13.14
C HIS A 185 11.88 14.44 -12.78
N ARG A 186 13.14 14.34 -13.20
CA ARG A 186 14.18 15.35 -12.93
C ARG A 186 14.07 16.61 -13.78
N ASP A 187 13.32 16.56 -14.89
CA ASP A 187 13.27 17.63 -15.88
C ASP A 187 12.04 18.54 -15.77
N VAL A 188 11.05 18.17 -14.95
CA VAL A 188 9.70 18.77 -14.95
C VAL A 188 9.38 19.53 -13.66
N LEU A 189 10.19 19.42 -12.60
CA LEU A 189 9.93 20.09 -11.32
C LEU A 189 11.15 20.89 -10.81
N PRO A 190 11.07 22.23 -10.69
CA PRO A 190 12.05 23.03 -9.95
C PRO A 190 11.83 22.99 -8.43
N PHE A 191 10.79 22.30 -7.96
CA PHE A 191 10.50 22.06 -6.55
C PHE A 191 10.49 20.57 -6.28
N SER A 192 11.12 20.17 -5.18
CA SER A 192 10.97 18.82 -4.64
C SER A 192 9.47 18.52 -4.48
N LEU A 193 9.02 17.33 -4.90
CA LEU A 193 7.76 16.80 -4.38
C LEU A 193 7.79 16.94 -2.85
N PRO A 194 6.64 17.08 -2.16
CA PRO A 194 6.62 16.89 -0.72
C PRO A 194 7.14 15.48 -0.45
N VAL A 195 8.44 15.41 -0.17
CA VAL A 195 9.13 14.24 0.32
C VAL A 195 8.36 13.88 1.58
N THR A 196 7.73 12.72 1.62
CA THR A 196 7.55 12.03 2.90
C THR A 196 8.96 11.69 3.33
N PRO A 197 9.57 12.41 4.30
CA PRO A 197 10.92 12.09 4.68
C PRO A 197 10.84 10.81 5.49
N ASP A 198 11.55 9.78 5.06
CA ASP A 198 11.84 8.60 5.87
C ASP A 198 12.84 8.93 7.00
N SER A 199 12.88 10.19 7.45
CA SER A 199 13.78 10.70 8.48
C SER A 199 13.04 11.64 9.44
N TRP A 200 13.47 11.63 10.70
CA TRP A 200 12.92 12.49 11.74
C TRP A 200 13.25 13.97 11.45
N ILE A 201 12.24 14.83 11.43
CA ILE A 201 12.44 16.29 11.42
C ILE A 201 12.66 16.76 12.87
N SER A 202 13.71 17.55 13.10
CA SER A 202 13.94 18.15 14.43
C SER A 202 12.84 19.16 14.77
N CYS A 203 12.30 19.11 15.99
CA CYS A 203 11.18 19.96 16.44
C CYS A 203 11.43 21.47 16.29
N SER A 204 12.68 21.91 16.13
CA SER A 204 13.06 23.33 16.02
C SER A 204 13.14 23.86 14.58
N GLU A 205 13.18 23.00 13.56
CA GLU A 205 13.41 23.41 12.16
C GLU A 205 12.15 23.96 11.46
N ARG A 206 10.97 23.78 12.08
CA ARG A 206 9.72 24.45 11.71
C ARG A 206 8.92 24.81 12.95
N MET A 207 9.24 25.93 13.59
CA MET A 207 8.27 26.61 14.45
C MET A 207 7.30 27.42 13.58
N PRO A 208 5.96 27.34 13.78
CA PRO A 208 5.04 28.29 13.18
C PRO A 208 5.36 29.70 13.70
N GLU A 209 5.28 30.74 12.85
CA GLU A 209 5.43 32.12 13.31
C GLU A 209 4.38 32.44 14.38
N MET A 210 4.83 32.95 15.52
CA MET A 210 3.98 33.33 16.65
C MET A 210 3.18 34.59 16.31
N GLY A 211 2.03 34.42 15.65
CA GLY A 211 1.02 35.46 15.40
C GLY A 211 -0.26 35.25 16.18
N GLU A 212 -1.19 36.22 16.10
CA GLU A 212 -2.48 36.32 16.86
C GLU A 212 -3.44 35.11 16.72
N ARG A 213 -3.07 34.06 15.97
CA ARG A 213 -3.87 32.84 15.78
C ARG A 213 -3.03 31.63 16.14
N GLN A 214 -3.02 31.28 17.41
CA GLN A 214 -2.29 30.12 17.92
C GLN A 214 -3.25 28.93 18.05
N CYS A 215 -2.93 27.82 17.38
CA CYS A 215 -3.48 26.51 17.71
C CYS A 215 -2.48 25.82 18.63
N TYR A 216 -2.73 25.83 19.94
CA TYR A 216 -1.94 25.08 20.90
C TYR A 216 -2.53 23.68 21.05
N VAL A 217 -1.68 22.64 21.02
CA VAL A 217 -2.07 21.31 21.49
C VAL A 217 -1.81 21.27 22.98
N LEU A 218 -2.88 21.25 23.77
CA LEU A 218 -2.82 21.13 25.23
C LEU A 218 -3.45 19.80 25.62
N ALA A 219 -2.68 18.94 26.28
CA ALA A 219 -3.19 17.72 26.90
C ALA A 219 -3.61 18.03 28.34
N ALA A 220 -4.87 17.78 28.69
CA ALA A 220 -5.39 17.99 30.03
C ALA A 220 -6.14 16.75 30.54
N ASP A 221 -5.91 16.41 31.80
CA ASP A 221 -6.58 15.34 32.54
C ASP A 221 -7.96 15.82 33.03
N PHE A 222 -9.03 15.25 32.48
CA PHE A 222 -10.39 15.50 32.95
C PHE A 222 -10.71 14.56 34.10
N LYS A 223 -10.74 15.11 35.30
CA LYS A 223 -11.22 14.38 36.47
C LYS A 223 -12.72 14.08 36.33
N ASN A 224 -13.02 12.78 36.40
CA ASN A 224 -14.25 12.13 36.89
C ASN A 224 -15.11 11.42 35.83
N ASN A 225 -15.28 10.10 36.08
CA ASN A 225 -16.25 9.15 35.52
C ASN A 225 -15.91 8.32 34.26
N TYR A 226 -14.69 7.81 34.13
CA TYR A 226 -14.47 6.62 33.30
C TYR A 226 -13.93 5.41 34.09
N PRO A 227 -14.38 4.17 33.77
CA PRO A 227 -13.88 2.96 34.42
C PRO A 227 -12.37 2.79 34.20
N PRO A 228 -11.61 2.22 35.17
CA PRO A 228 -10.15 2.11 35.11
C PRO A 228 -9.56 1.27 33.97
N SER A 229 -10.39 0.69 33.10
CA SER A 229 -10.02 -0.34 32.11
C SER A 229 -9.82 0.19 30.68
N ILE A 230 -9.89 1.49 30.46
CA ILE A 230 -9.61 2.09 29.14
C ILE A 230 -8.21 2.72 29.21
N PRO A 231 -7.25 2.34 28.34
CA PRO A 231 -5.97 3.05 28.27
C PRO A 231 -6.24 4.51 27.88
N ASN A 232 -5.77 5.44 28.73
CA ASN A 232 -5.96 6.89 28.60
C ASN A 232 -5.20 7.48 27.38
N THR A 233 -5.61 7.14 26.16
CA THR A 233 -5.15 7.83 24.96
C THR A 233 -6.02 9.07 24.74
N GLN A 234 -5.54 10.20 25.25
CA GLN A 234 -6.20 11.51 25.11
C GLN A 234 -5.61 12.24 23.88
N VAL A 235 -6.45 12.66 22.93
CA VAL A 235 -6.05 13.58 21.85
C VAL A 235 -7.09 14.69 21.78
N GLY A 236 -6.73 15.88 22.27
CA GLY A 236 -7.50 17.10 22.09
C GLY A 236 -6.76 18.03 21.13
N VAL A 237 -7.39 18.38 20.01
CA VAL A 237 -6.89 19.40 19.08
C VAL A 237 -7.68 20.68 19.34
N TYR A 238 -7.01 21.79 19.68
CA TYR A 238 -7.65 23.09 19.77
C TYR A 238 -7.10 24.05 18.72
N GLY A 239 -8.01 24.54 17.89
CA GLY A 239 -7.92 25.80 17.18
C GLY A 239 -9.32 26.42 17.29
N ASP A 240 -9.41 27.75 17.29
CA ASP A 240 -10.70 28.44 17.12
C ASP A 240 -11.22 28.11 15.70
N TRP A 241 -11.89 26.96 15.59
CA TRP A 241 -12.38 26.41 14.31
C TRP A 241 -13.46 27.33 13.72
N PHE A 242 -14.17 28.06 14.57
CA PHE A 242 -15.28 28.93 14.19
C PHE A 242 -14.85 30.39 13.96
N ASN A 243 -13.61 30.73 14.33
CA ASN A 243 -13.05 32.07 14.21
C ASN A 243 -13.92 33.11 14.94
N ASP A 244 -14.49 32.71 16.08
CA ASP A 244 -15.49 33.49 16.82
C ASP A 244 -14.90 34.25 18.02
N GLY A 245 -13.60 34.08 18.28
CA GLY A 245 -12.88 34.78 19.34
C GLY A 245 -13.16 34.24 20.74
N LYS A 246 -13.79 33.06 20.87
CA LYS A 246 -14.06 32.42 22.17
C LYS A 246 -13.26 31.11 22.31
N PRO A 247 -12.23 31.07 23.17
CA PRO A 247 -11.38 29.89 23.33
C PRO A 247 -11.98 28.79 24.23
N THR A 248 -13.30 28.76 24.44
CA THR A 248 -14.01 27.81 25.30
C THR A 248 -14.85 26.85 24.47
N TRP A 249 -14.77 25.55 24.78
CA TRP A 249 -15.69 24.56 24.22
C TRP A 249 -16.97 24.58 25.06
N ASP A 250 -18.08 25.04 24.47
CA ASP A 250 -19.43 24.98 25.04
C ASP A 250 -20.11 23.72 24.48
N ASP A 251 -20.28 22.72 25.32
CA ASP A 251 -20.91 21.44 24.96
C ASP A 251 -22.45 21.48 25.12
N GLY A 252 -23.01 22.63 25.49
CA GLY A 252 -24.43 22.83 25.75
C GLY A 252 -24.92 22.20 27.06
N GLY A 253 -24.04 21.65 27.89
CA GLY A 253 -24.35 21.02 29.17
C GLY A 253 -24.33 21.97 30.37
N GLY A 254 -23.88 23.22 30.19
CA GLY A 254 -23.80 24.23 31.25
C GLY A 254 -22.53 24.17 32.11
N GLU A 255 -21.55 23.34 31.76
CA GLU A 255 -20.19 23.37 32.32
C GLU A 255 -19.17 23.69 31.22
N ASP A 256 -18.98 24.98 30.94
CA ASP A 256 -17.98 25.43 29.98
C ASP A 256 -16.57 25.02 30.45
N LEU A 257 -15.77 24.47 29.52
CA LEU A 257 -14.37 24.15 29.78
C LEU A 257 -13.51 25.43 29.74
N TYR A 258 -13.22 25.98 30.91
CA TYR A 258 -12.27 27.08 31.07
C TYR A 258 -10.82 26.55 31.08
N LEU A 259 -9.95 27.13 30.25
CA LEU A 259 -8.51 26.89 30.25
C LEU A 259 -7.96 27.07 31.68
N LYS A 260 -7.44 26.00 32.27
CA LYS A 260 -6.63 26.12 33.50
C LYS A 260 -5.26 26.66 33.12
N GLU A 261 -4.76 27.57 33.97
CA GLU A 261 -3.45 28.20 33.83
C GLU A 261 -2.36 27.14 33.63
N VAL A 262 -1.53 27.28 32.59
CA VAL A 262 -0.48 26.30 32.30
C VAL A 262 0.58 26.39 33.40
N THR A 263 0.65 25.35 34.25
CA THR A 263 1.52 25.39 35.43
C THR A 263 2.94 24.93 35.15
N HIS A 264 3.17 24.16 34.08
CA HIS A 264 4.47 23.58 33.76
C HIS A 264 4.67 23.45 32.25
N TRP A 265 5.89 23.72 31.79
CA TRP A 265 6.34 23.47 30.43
C TRP A 265 7.64 22.66 30.48
N MET A 266 7.82 21.75 29.53
CA MET A 266 9.06 21.00 29.33
C MET A 266 9.40 20.97 27.83
N PRO A 267 10.65 21.26 27.44
CA PRO A 267 11.09 21.01 26.06
C PRO A 267 11.07 19.51 25.78
N LEU A 268 10.61 19.13 24.58
CA LEU A 268 10.68 17.74 24.11
C LEU A 268 12.15 17.26 24.15
N PRO A 269 12.42 16.00 24.56
CA PRO A 269 13.76 15.44 24.51
C PRO A 269 14.29 15.40 23.07
N GLU A 270 15.61 15.46 22.91
CA GLU A 270 16.26 15.40 21.59
C GLU A 270 15.88 14.08 20.87
N PRO A 271 15.67 14.13 19.54
CA PRO A 271 15.36 12.94 18.77
C PRO A 271 16.51 11.91 18.87
N PRO A 272 16.20 10.60 18.84
CA PRO A 272 17.22 9.57 18.86
C PRO A 272 18.15 9.73 17.65
N GLN A 273 19.47 9.71 17.90
CA GLN A 273 20.46 9.80 16.83
C GLN A 273 20.42 8.53 15.98
N GLU A 274 20.23 8.71 14.67
CA GLU A 274 20.33 7.61 13.70
C GLU A 274 21.73 7.00 13.79
N VAL A 275 21.78 5.70 14.09
CA VAL A 275 23.02 4.93 14.04
C VAL A 275 23.28 4.68 12.56
N ASN A 276 24.16 5.50 11.96
CA ASN A 276 24.64 5.27 10.59
C ASN A 276 25.22 3.85 10.49
N GLN A 277 24.52 2.94 9.80
CA GLN A 277 25.06 1.66 9.32
C GLN A 277 25.69 1.85 7.95
#